data_AF-A0A379AIC9-F1
#
_entry.id   AF-A0A379AIC9-F1
#
_cell.length_a   1.000
_cell.length_b   1.000
_cell.length_c   1.000
_cell.angle_alpha   90.00
_cell.angle_beta   90.00
_cell.angle_gamma   90.00
#
_symmetry.space_group_name_H-M   'P 1'
#
loop_
_entity.id
_entity.type
_entity.pdbx_description
1 polymer ?
#
loop_
_entity_poly.entity_id
_entity_poly.type
_entity_poly.pdbx_seq_one_letter_code
_entity_poly.pdbx_strand_id
1 'polypeptide(L)'
;MKNWRREAALKTMPLIAENRVRTPWREFWRRFRGQPVALLAGLFVLVLIVLAVIAPWIAPFDAENYFDYDRLNDGPSLMHLFGVDSLGRDIFSRVLVGTRISLIAGFFSVVIGALIGTFFGLLAGYYEGWWDRITMRICDVLFAFPGILLAIAVVAIMGSGMSNVIVAVAIFSIPAFARLVRGNTLVLKHQTYIESARSIGASDWTILMRHILPGTVSPIVVYFTMRVGTSIITAASLSFLGLGAQPPTPEWGAMLNEARADMVIAPHVAIFPSLAIFLTVLAFNLLGDGLRDALDPKTKEMKPFDYDQDFSTIDFRQHPELYQVGRGEQGVLMVEPYKGEILPHWRFRTVPIAEESAEKIMALFEEYRRKDDFVGMDMARKFIQMGYTRARRYSNHKGGRKYDADGKELPRGVNEEKAAAAAVFKGYWDKLRADEDYLRRKKAHQQQYG
;
A
#
# COMPACT_ATOMS: atom_id res chain seq x y z
N MET A 1 4.75 -35.21 50.71
CA MET A 1 5.94 -34.52 50.17
C MET A 1 6.35 -35.07 48.80
N LYS A 2 5.50 -34.96 47.77
CA LYS A 2 5.87 -35.38 46.41
C LYS A 2 5.89 -34.16 45.51
N ASN A 3 7.08 -33.87 44.98
CA ASN A 3 7.35 -33.07 43.78
C ASN A 3 7.56 -31.55 43.89
N TRP A 4 7.89 -31.00 45.06
CA TRP A 4 8.28 -29.58 45.16
C TRP A 4 9.50 -29.23 44.29
N ARG A 5 10.46 -30.15 44.14
CA ARG A 5 11.62 -29.99 43.25
C ARG A 5 11.24 -29.95 41.76
N ARG A 6 10.18 -30.67 41.38
CA ARG A 6 9.66 -30.69 39.99
C ARG A 6 8.91 -29.40 39.68
N GLU A 7 8.14 -28.88 40.64
CA GLU A 7 7.47 -27.58 40.52
C GLU A 7 8.45 -26.41 40.52
N ALA A 8 9.49 -26.47 41.36
CA ALA A 8 10.57 -25.48 41.35
C ALA A 8 11.32 -25.47 40.01
N ALA A 9 11.65 -26.65 39.48
CA ALA A 9 12.30 -26.80 38.17
C ALA A 9 11.43 -26.27 37.02
N LEU A 10 10.12 -26.55 37.03
CA LEU A 10 9.15 -26.05 36.04
C LEU A 10 8.97 -24.53 36.11
N LYS A 11 9.06 -23.92 37.30
CA LYS A 11 9.03 -22.46 37.48
C LYS A 11 10.32 -21.76 37.03
N THR A 12 11.46 -22.43 37.10
CA THR A 12 12.77 -21.90 36.67
C THR A 12 13.09 -22.14 35.20
N MET A 13 12.36 -23.05 34.53
CA MET A 13 12.45 -23.16 33.08
C MET A 13 11.98 -21.85 32.45
N PRO A 14 12.70 -21.29 31.47
CA PRO A 14 12.18 -20.19 30.69
C PRO A 14 10.94 -20.72 29.97
N LEU A 15 9.77 -20.47 30.56
CA LEU A 15 8.50 -20.61 29.87
C LEU A 15 8.66 -19.70 28.66
N ILE A 16 8.92 -20.28 27.49
CA ILE A 16 8.71 -19.60 26.22
C ILE A 16 7.28 -19.13 26.37
N ALA A 17 7.10 -17.83 26.65
CA ALA A 17 5.78 -17.25 26.74
C ALA A 17 5.11 -17.69 25.46
N GLU A 18 4.05 -18.50 25.58
CA GLU A 18 3.30 -18.96 24.42
C GLU A 18 2.86 -17.67 23.74
N ASN A 19 3.60 -17.27 22.71
CA ASN A 19 3.19 -16.23 21.79
C ASN A 19 1.98 -16.86 21.13
N ARG A 20 0.80 -16.66 21.74
CA ARG A 20 -0.48 -17.17 21.25
C ARG A 20 -0.47 -16.86 19.77
N VAL A 21 -0.43 -17.90 18.94
CA VAL A 21 -0.38 -17.77 17.49
C VAL A 21 -1.57 -16.91 17.12
N ARG A 22 -1.31 -15.63 16.81
CA ARG A 22 -2.37 -14.66 16.58
C ARG A 22 -2.98 -15.03 15.24
N THR A 23 -4.30 -15.16 15.20
CA THR A 23 -4.99 -15.41 13.92
C THR A 23 -4.72 -14.24 12.97
N PRO A 24 -4.59 -14.48 11.65
CA PRO A 24 -4.38 -13.42 10.67
C PRO A 24 -5.40 -12.28 10.80
N TRP A 25 -6.64 -12.61 11.13
CA TRP A 25 -7.72 -11.65 11.38
C TRP A 25 -7.49 -10.75 12.59
N ARG A 26 -7.01 -11.32 13.72
CA ARG A 26 -6.70 -10.52 14.91
C ARG A 26 -5.54 -9.56 14.67
N GLU A 27 -4.53 -10.01 13.91
CA GLU A 27 -3.38 -9.17 13.58
C GLU A 27 -3.77 -8.05 12.59
N PHE A 28 -4.59 -8.36 11.58
CA PHE A 28 -5.21 -7.35 10.70
C PHE A 28 -5.94 -6.28 11.52
N TRP A 29 -6.84 -6.69 12.41
CA TRP A 29 -7.66 -5.75 13.19
C TRP A 29 -6.84 -4.91 14.16
N ARG A 30 -5.79 -5.48 14.76
CA ARG A 30 -4.83 -4.73 15.60
C ARG A 30 -4.14 -3.63 14.79
N ARG A 31 -3.65 -3.97 13.60
CA ARG A 31 -2.96 -3.02 12.71
C ARG A 31 -3.89 -1.95 12.18
N PHE A 32 -5.08 -2.34 11.74
CA PHE A 32 -6.09 -1.42 11.24
C PHE A 32 -6.54 -0.42 12.31
N ARG A 33 -6.71 -0.88 13.56
CA ARG A 33 -7.02 0.00 14.69
C ARG A 33 -5.89 0.97 15.07
N GLY A 34 -4.65 0.66 14.71
CA GLY A 34 -3.51 1.56 14.89
C GLY A 34 -3.52 2.76 13.94
N GLN A 35 -4.45 2.82 12.98
CA GLN A 35 -4.48 3.83 11.92
C GLN A 35 -5.74 4.69 12.04
N PRO A 36 -5.68 5.84 12.75
CA PRO A 36 -6.87 6.66 13.03
C PRO A 36 -7.50 7.23 11.74
N VAL A 37 -6.67 7.57 10.74
CA VAL A 37 -7.14 8.08 9.45
C VAL A 37 -7.96 7.03 8.70
N ALA A 38 -7.51 5.77 8.68
CA ALA A 38 -8.21 4.68 8.02
C ALA A 38 -9.51 4.30 8.74
N LEU A 39 -9.52 4.36 10.07
CA LEU A 39 -10.74 4.17 10.87
C LEU A 39 -11.78 5.25 10.59
N LEU A 40 -11.38 6.52 10.54
CA LEU A 40 -12.28 7.63 10.26
C LEU A 40 -12.82 7.55 8.83
N ALA A 41 -11.97 7.23 7.85
CA ALA A 41 -12.39 7.00 6.48
C ALA A 41 -13.37 5.81 6.37
N GLY A 42 -13.08 4.70 7.07
CA GLY A 42 -13.97 3.53 7.12
C GLY A 42 -15.32 3.83 7.76
N LEU A 43 -15.33 4.61 8.85
CA LEU A 43 -16.56 5.09 9.48
C LEU A 43 -17.36 5.99 8.52
N PHE A 44 -16.69 6.89 7.80
CA PHE A 44 -17.35 7.76 6.83
C PHE A 44 -17.96 6.97 5.67
N VAL A 45 -17.24 6.00 5.11
CA VAL A 45 -17.77 5.08 4.08
C VAL A 45 -18.97 4.29 4.61
N LEU A 46 -18.92 3.81 5.86
CA LEU A 46 -20.04 3.13 6.49
C LEU A 46 -21.26 4.05 6.61
N VAL A 47 -21.06 5.29 7.04
CA VAL A 47 -22.12 6.31 7.10
C VAL A 47 -22.70 6.56 5.70
N LEU A 48 -21.87 6.70 4.66
CA LEU A 48 -22.35 6.85 3.29
C LEU A 48 -23.17 5.66 2.79
N ILE A 49 -22.77 4.43 3.13
CA ILE A 49 -23.54 3.22 2.78
C ILE A 49 -24.89 3.22 3.50
N VAL A 50 -24.91 3.56 4.78
CA VAL A 50 -26.16 3.68 5.55
C VAL A 50 -27.04 4.77 4.94
N LEU A 51 -26.48 5.95 4.67
CA LEU A 51 -27.15 7.07 4.00
C LEU A 51 -27.71 6.65 2.64
N ALA A 52 -26.97 5.93 1.80
CA ALA A 52 -27.46 5.47 0.50
C ALA A 52 -28.71 4.58 0.60
N VAL A 53 -28.87 3.83 1.70
CA VAL A 53 -30.06 3.02 1.95
C VAL A 53 -31.19 3.88 2.50
N ILE A 54 -30.91 4.74 3.49
CA ILE A 54 -31.96 5.47 4.22
C ILE A 54 -32.36 6.81 3.60
N ALA A 55 -31.55 7.36 2.69
CA ALA A 55 -31.70 8.70 2.12
C ALA A 55 -33.12 9.01 1.61
N PRO A 56 -33.82 8.12 0.88
CA PRO A 56 -35.17 8.40 0.40
C PRO A 56 -36.20 8.64 1.52
N TRP A 57 -35.94 8.18 2.75
CA TRP A 57 -36.86 8.36 3.88
C TRP A 57 -36.50 9.54 4.79
N ILE A 58 -35.25 10.00 4.75
CA ILE A 58 -34.76 11.10 5.59
C ILE A 58 -34.62 12.42 4.83
N ALA A 59 -34.75 12.40 3.49
CA ALA A 59 -34.72 13.60 2.68
C ALA A 59 -35.87 14.54 3.07
N PRO A 60 -35.60 15.82 3.38
CA PRO A 60 -36.64 16.79 3.75
C PRO A 60 -37.67 17.01 2.64
N PHE A 61 -37.24 16.95 1.38
CA PHE A 61 -38.08 17.14 0.19
C PHE A 61 -37.92 15.97 -0.79
N ASP A 62 -38.92 15.76 -1.65
CA ASP A 62 -38.84 14.77 -2.73
C ASP A 62 -37.75 15.20 -3.73
N ALA A 63 -36.70 14.40 -3.86
CA ALA A 63 -35.53 14.74 -4.67
C ALA A 63 -35.81 14.81 -6.19
N GLU A 64 -36.90 14.22 -6.68
CA GLU A 64 -37.24 14.16 -8.10
C GLU A 64 -38.42 15.04 -8.47
N ASN A 65 -39.43 15.15 -7.58
CA ASN A 65 -40.74 15.71 -7.90
C ASN A 65 -41.08 17.01 -7.13
N TYR A 66 -40.25 17.45 -6.20
CA TYR A 66 -40.47 18.71 -5.48
C TYR A 66 -39.78 19.90 -6.17
N PHE A 67 -40.51 21.00 -6.32
CA PHE A 67 -40.05 22.25 -6.92
C PHE A 67 -40.59 23.47 -6.15
N ASP A 68 -39.70 24.32 -5.63
CA ASP A 68 -40.00 25.65 -5.06
C ASP A 68 -39.63 26.73 -6.09
N TYR A 69 -40.63 27.15 -6.88
CA TYR A 69 -40.47 28.14 -7.94
C TYR A 69 -40.29 29.58 -7.43
N ASP A 70 -40.54 29.84 -6.14
CA ASP A 70 -40.41 31.19 -5.56
C ASP A 70 -38.97 31.48 -5.11
N ARG A 71 -38.11 30.46 -5.08
CA ARG A 71 -36.74 30.51 -4.55
C ARG A 71 -35.68 30.02 -5.54
N LEU A 72 -35.92 30.20 -6.85
CA LEU A 72 -35.00 29.75 -7.89
C LEU A 72 -33.59 30.31 -7.67
N ASN A 73 -32.59 29.44 -7.64
CA ASN A 73 -31.19 29.78 -7.40
C ASN A 73 -30.90 30.44 -6.03
N ASP A 74 -31.82 30.37 -5.05
CA ASP A 74 -31.54 30.86 -3.71
C ASP A 74 -30.46 30.03 -3.03
N GLY A 75 -29.57 30.72 -2.31
CA GLY A 75 -28.51 30.10 -1.53
C GLY A 75 -29.01 29.32 -0.31
N PRO A 76 -28.08 28.73 0.47
CA PRO A 76 -28.38 28.02 1.71
C PRO A 76 -29.27 28.83 2.66
N SER A 77 -30.37 28.21 3.11
CA SER A 77 -31.33 28.77 4.06
C SER A 77 -31.77 27.72 5.09
N LEU A 78 -32.48 28.15 6.13
CA LEU A 78 -33.03 27.23 7.13
C LEU A 78 -34.06 26.25 6.54
N MET A 79 -34.74 26.65 5.46
CA MET A 79 -35.67 25.80 4.73
C MET A 79 -34.94 24.86 3.77
N HIS A 80 -33.99 25.41 2.99
CA HIS A 80 -33.18 24.68 2.02
C HIS A 80 -31.72 24.70 2.44
N LEU A 81 -31.28 23.67 3.19
CA LEU A 81 -29.97 23.64 3.84
C LEU A 81 -28.79 23.90 2.89
N PHE A 82 -28.86 23.39 1.67
CA PHE A 82 -27.83 23.58 0.63
C PHE A 82 -28.26 24.56 -0.47
N GLY A 83 -29.43 25.20 -0.30
CA GLY A 83 -30.05 26.07 -1.30
C GLY A 83 -30.88 25.29 -2.32
N VAL A 84 -31.32 26.04 -3.32
CA VAL A 84 -32.24 25.60 -4.38
C VAL A 84 -31.55 25.79 -5.74
N ASP A 85 -31.82 24.88 -6.67
CA ASP A 85 -31.29 24.98 -8.04
C ASP A 85 -32.17 25.85 -8.96
N SER A 86 -31.77 25.98 -10.23
CA SER A 86 -32.46 26.80 -11.23
C SER A 86 -33.83 26.28 -11.64
N LEU A 87 -34.19 25.05 -11.26
CA LEU A 87 -35.51 24.48 -11.48
C LEU A 87 -36.39 24.54 -10.22
N GLY A 88 -35.86 24.99 -9.08
CA GLY A 88 -36.59 25.02 -7.81
C GLY A 88 -36.38 23.77 -6.96
N ARG A 89 -35.45 22.87 -7.30
CA ARG A 89 -35.28 21.61 -6.56
C ARG A 89 -34.32 21.80 -5.37
N ASP A 90 -34.63 21.17 -4.24
CA ASP A 90 -33.80 21.22 -3.04
C ASP A 90 -32.49 20.42 -3.22
N ILE A 91 -31.35 21.11 -3.11
CA ILE A 91 -30.04 20.52 -3.37
C ILE A 91 -29.65 19.52 -2.29
N PHE A 92 -30.03 19.76 -1.03
CA PHE A 92 -29.68 18.87 0.08
C PHE A 92 -30.30 17.48 -0.11
N SER A 93 -31.61 17.44 -0.38
CA SER A 93 -32.37 16.23 -0.65
C SER A 93 -31.81 15.49 -1.88
N ARG A 94 -31.46 16.22 -2.94
CA ARG A 94 -30.85 15.65 -4.15
C ARG A 94 -29.45 15.09 -3.90
N VAL A 95 -28.58 15.77 -3.15
CA VAL A 95 -27.26 15.23 -2.76
C VAL A 95 -27.43 13.94 -1.93
N LEU A 96 -28.37 13.95 -0.99
CA LEU A 96 -28.63 12.83 -0.09
C LEU A 96 -29.09 11.58 -0.86
N VAL A 97 -30.15 11.70 -1.67
CA VAL A 97 -30.65 10.61 -2.51
C VAL A 97 -29.63 10.22 -3.59
N GLY A 98 -28.89 11.18 -4.13
CA GLY A 98 -27.84 10.95 -5.11
C GLY A 98 -26.68 10.09 -4.62
N THR A 99 -26.44 10.06 -3.30
CA THR A 99 -25.50 9.13 -2.67
C THR A 99 -25.73 7.69 -3.11
N ARG A 100 -27.01 7.27 -3.21
CA ARG A 100 -27.36 5.91 -3.62
C ARG A 100 -26.93 5.62 -5.05
N ILE A 101 -27.29 6.48 -5.98
CA ILE A 101 -27.03 6.26 -7.42
C ILE A 101 -25.53 6.35 -7.71
N SER A 102 -24.83 7.35 -7.16
CA SER A 102 -23.40 7.54 -7.37
C SER A 102 -22.55 6.45 -6.71
N LEU A 103 -22.93 5.91 -5.53
CA LEU A 103 -22.24 4.77 -4.93
C LEU A 103 -22.50 3.47 -5.69
N ILE A 104 -23.74 3.21 -6.15
CA ILE A 104 -24.05 2.05 -6.99
C ILE A 104 -23.20 2.10 -8.27
N ALA A 105 -23.10 3.28 -8.89
CA ALA A 105 -22.27 3.52 -10.06
C ALA A 105 -20.83 3.03 -9.86
N GLY A 106 -20.17 3.58 -8.84
CA GLY A 106 -18.77 3.29 -8.57
C GLY A 106 -18.56 1.86 -8.11
N PHE A 107 -19.37 1.38 -7.18
CA PHE A 107 -19.20 0.06 -6.59
C PHE A 107 -19.41 -1.06 -7.62
N PHE A 108 -20.55 -1.07 -8.32
CA PHE A 108 -20.86 -2.16 -9.25
C PHE A 108 -19.97 -2.18 -10.48
N SER A 109 -19.54 -1.01 -10.98
CA SER A 109 -18.56 -0.94 -12.07
C SER A 109 -17.27 -1.69 -11.70
N VAL A 110 -16.79 -1.46 -10.47
CA VAL A 110 -15.57 -2.10 -9.98
C VAL A 110 -15.80 -3.57 -9.65
N VAL A 111 -16.95 -3.95 -9.11
CA VAL A 111 -17.29 -5.38 -8.87
C VAL A 111 -17.25 -6.17 -10.16
N ILE A 112 -17.92 -5.70 -11.21
CA ILE A 112 -17.95 -6.38 -12.51
C ILE A 112 -16.53 -6.48 -13.09
N GLY A 113 -15.79 -5.36 -13.09
CA GLY A 113 -14.41 -5.35 -13.56
C GLY A 113 -13.48 -6.25 -12.76
N ALA A 114 -13.66 -6.32 -11.43
CA ALA A 114 -12.89 -7.16 -10.54
C ALA A 114 -13.18 -8.64 -10.75
N LEU A 115 -14.46 -9.04 -10.90
CA LEU A 115 -14.83 -10.43 -11.14
C LEU A 115 -14.26 -10.93 -12.47
N ILE A 116 -14.52 -10.20 -13.56
CA ILE A 116 -14.07 -10.58 -14.89
C ILE A 116 -12.54 -10.53 -14.98
N GLY A 117 -11.94 -9.43 -14.49
CA GLY A 117 -10.50 -9.27 -14.47
C GLY A 117 -9.80 -10.33 -13.62
N THR A 118 -10.29 -10.62 -12.43
CA THR A 118 -9.73 -11.67 -11.56
C THR A 118 -9.79 -13.03 -12.23
N PHE A 119 -10.93 -13.38 -12.83
CA PHE A 119 -11.09 -14.65 -13.53
C PHE A 119 -10.04 -14.80 -14.65
N PHE A 120 -9.95 -13.83 -15.56
CA PHE A 120 -8.96 -13.89 -16.65
C PHE A 120 -7.51 -13.77 -16.16
N GLY A 121 -7.27 -12.99 -15.10
CA GLY A 121 -5.95 -12.84 -14.48
C GLY A 121 -5.45 -14.15 -13.85
N LEU A 122 -6.33 -14.90 -13.19
CA LEU A 122 -6.03 -16.23 -12.65
C LEU A 122 -5.68 -17.20 -13.78
N LEU A 123 -6.49 -17.27 -14.83
CA LEU A 123 -6.24 -18.15 -15.98
C LEU A 123 -4.92 -17.81 -16.69
N ALA A 124 -4.70 -16.52 -16.97
CA ALA A 124 -3.47 -16.03 -17.59
C ALA A 124 -2.22 -16.34 -16.76
N GLY A 125 -2.29 -16.12 -15.43
CA GLY A 125 -1.15 -16.36 -14.54
C GLY A 125 -0.87 -17.85 -14.30
N TYR A 126 -1.91 -18.68 -14.25
CA TYR A 126 -1.77 -20.10 -13.94
C TYR A 126 -1.37 -20.95 -15.16
N TYR A 127 -2.10 -20.81 -16.27
CA TYR A 127 -1.88 -21.62 -17.47
C TYR A 127 -0.77 -21.10 -18.39
N GLU A 128 -0.44 -19.81 -18.28
CA GLU A 128 0.52 -19.14 -19.16
C GLU A 128 0.19 -19.32 -20.66
N GLY A 129 1.17 -19.13 -21.55
CA GLY A 129 1.02 -19.45 -22.97
C GLY A 129 -0.07 -18.63 -23.67
N TRP A 130 -1.05 -19.32 -24.27
CA TRP A 130 -2.13 -18.66 -25.03
C TRP A 130 -3.10 -17.89 -24.15
N TRP A 131 -3.47 -18.42 -22.97
CA TRP A 131 -4.33 -17.73 -22.02
C TRP A 131 -3.72 -16.40 -21.60
N ASP A 132 -2.41 -16.41 -21.34
CA ASP A 132 -1.66 -15.22 -21.01
C ASP A 132 -1.60 -14.23 -22.19
N ARG A 133 -1.12 -14.68 -23.35
CA ARG A 133 -0.95 -13.84 -24.54
C ARG A 133 -2.24 -13.15 -24.96
N ILE A 134 -3.36 -13.88 -25.02
CA ILE A 134 -4.65 -13.32 -25.44
C ILE A 134 -5.16 -12.32 -24.40
N THR A 135 -5.18 -12.72 -23.12
CA THR A 135 -5.68 -11.85 -22.04
C THR A 135 -4.88 -10.57 -21.96
N MET A 136 -3.54 -10.66 -21.94
CA MET A 136 -2.68 -9.48 -21.87
C MET A 136 -2.78 -8.63 -23.14
N ARG A 137 -2.92 -9.23 -24.33
CA ARG A 137 -3.13 -8.47 -25.57
C ARG A 137 -4.42 -7.65 -25.53
N ILE A 138 -5.53 -8.24 -25.07
CA ILE A 138 -6.80 -7.53 -24.89
C ILE A 138 -6.62 -6.40 -23.87
N CYS A 139 -5.96 -6.66 -22.74
CA CYS A 139 -5.67 -5.66 -21.72
C CYS A 139 -4.84 -4.49 -22.28
N ASP A 140 -3.83 -4.77 -23.09
CA ASP A 140 -2.96 -3.76 -23.69
C ASP A 140 -3.70 -2.92 -24.73
N VAL A 141 -4.60 -3.53 -25.52
CA VAL A 141 -5.50 -2.80 -26.43
C VAL A 141 -6.41 -1.85 -25.67
N LEU A 142 -7.03 -2.32 -24.57
CA LEU A 142 -7.91 -1.47 -23.75
C LEU A 142 -7.15 -0.31 -23.09
N PHE A 143 -5.90 -0.54 -22.65
CA PHE A 143 -5.06 0.51 -22.07
C PHE A 143 -4.40 1.45 -23.09
N ALA A 144 -4.43 1.11 -24.38
CA ALA A 144 -3.93 2.00 -25.43
C ALA A 144 -4.80 3.28 -25.54
N PHE A 145 -6.06 3.19 -25.12
CA PHE A 145 -6.97 4.33 -25.06
C PHE A 145 -6.95 4.97 -23.67
N PRO A 146 -6.99 6.31 -23.59
CA PRO A 146 -7.30 7.00 -22.33
C PRO A 146 -8.64 6.51 -21.77
N GLY A 147 -8.69 6.17 -20.48
CA GLY A 147 -9.84 5.49 -19.89
C GLY A 147 -11.17 6.20 -20.07
N ILE A 148 -11.17 7.54 -19.98
CA ILE A 148 -12.39 8.32 -20.19
C ILE A 148 -12.83 8.34 -21.66
N LEU A 149 -11.89 8.37 -22.61
CA LEU A 149 -12.22 8.34 -24.04
C LEU A 149 -12.83 7.00 -24.44
N LEU A 150 -12.27 5.90 -23.92
CA LEU A 150 -12.83 4.57 -24.13
C LEU A 150 -14.24 4.49 -23.53
N ALA A 151 -14.44 4.99 -22.31
CA ALA A 151 -15.75 4.97 -21.68
C ALA A 151 -16.78 5.81 -22.45
N ILE A 152 -16.41 6.99 -22.93
CA ILE A 152 -17.26 7.81 -23.81
C ILE A 152 -17.63 7.06 -25.09
N ALA A 153 -16.66 6.41 -25.75
CA ALA A 153 -16.92 5.64 -26.97
C ALA A 153 -17.89 4.49 -26.73
N VAL A 154 -17.74 3.76 -25.61
CA VAL A 154 -18.66 2.67 -25.24
C VAL A 154 -20.07 3.21 -24.98
N VAL A 155 -20.22 4.28 -24.20
CA VAL A 155 -21.54 4.86 -23.91
C VAL A 155 -22.17 5.47 -25.16
N ALA A 156 -21.39 6.06 -26.05
CA ALA A 156 -21.89 6.58 -27.33
C ALA A 156 -22.52 5.49 -28.22
N ILE A 157 -22.00 4.26 -28.15
CA ILE A 157 -22.57 3.11 -28.88
C ILE A 157 -23.79 2.56 -28.14
N MET A 158 -23.74 2.47 -26.80
CA MET A 158 -24.80 1.87 -25.98
C MET A 158 -26.00 2.81 -25.73
N GLY A 159 -25.82 4.11 -25.91
CA GLY A 159 -26.78 5.16 -25.54
C GLY A 159 -26.56 5.69 -24.11
N SER A 160 -27.16 6.83 -23.79
CA SER A 160 -27.09 7.41 -22.45
C SER A 160 -27.85 6.57 -21.42
N GLY A 161 -27.38 6.58 -20.18
CA GLY A 161 -28.05 5.89 -19.08
C GLY A 161 -27.09 5.34 -18.04
N MET A 162 -27.58 5.22 -16.81
CA MET A 162 -26.75 4.84 -15.66
C MET A 162 -26.20 3.41 -15.79
N SER A 163 -26.98 2.47 -16.33
CA SER A 163 -26.54 1.10 -16.62
C SER A 163 -25.38 1.07 -17.61
N ASN A 164 -25.44 1.88 -18.66
CA ASN A 164 -24.44 1.92 -19.72
C ASN A 164 -23.14 2.54 -19.23
N VAL A 165 -23.23 3.57 -18.38
CA VAL A 165 -22.07 4.11 -17.66
C VAL A 165 -21.41 3.05 -16.78
N ILE A 166 -22.20 2.27 -16.03
CA ILE A 166 -21.64 1.19 -15.19
C ILE A 166 -20.88 0.17 -16.04
N VAL A 167 -21.44 -0.26 -17.17
CA VAL A 167 -20.79 -1.22 -18.08
C VAL A 167 -19.51 -0.62 -18.67
N ALA A 168 -19.55 0.63 -19.13
CA ALA A 168 -18.40 1.31 -19.72
C ALA A 168 -17.23 1.43 -18.72
N VAL A 169 -17.52 1.82 -17.48
CA VAL A 169 -16.49 1.94 -16.43
C VAL A 169 -16.00 0.57 -15.95
N ALA A 170 -16.86 -0.46 -15.97
CA ALA A 170 -16.48 -1.83 -15.68
C ALA A 170 -15.47 -2.37 -16.69
N ILE A 171 -15.70 -2.17 -17.99
CA ILE A 171 -14.80 -2.60 -19.08
C ILE A 171 -13.40 -2.06 -18.86
N PHE A 172 -13.28 -0.78 -18.48
CA PHE A 172 -11.98 -0.16 -18.20
C PHE A 172 -11.30 -0.70 -16.93
N SER A 173 -12.07 -1.24 -15.98
CA SER A 173 -11.53 -1.83 -14.75
C SER A 173 -10.98 -3.24 -14.97
N ILE A 174 -11.46 -3.99 -15.97
CA ILE A 174 -11.06 -5.39 -16.24
C ILE A 174 -9.53 -5.54 -16.39
N PRO A 175 -8.83 -4.76 -17.25
CA PRO A 175 -7.39 -4.95 -17.47
C PRO A 175 -6.55 -4.74 -16.22
N ALA A 176 -6.98 -3.81 -15.37
CA ALA A 176 -6.31 -3.46 -14.13
C ALA A 176 -6.31 -4.63 -13.14
N PHE A 177 -7.49 -5.24 -12.93
CA PHE A 177 -7.59 -6.43 -12.08
C PHE A 177 -6.94 -7.66 -12.71
N ALA A 178 -7.09 -7.87 -14.03
CA ALA A 178 -6.46 -8.98 -14.73
C ALA A 178 -4.94 -8.97 -14.56
N ARG A 179 -4.31 -7.81 -14.75
CA ARG A 179 -2.86 -7.66 -14.59
C ARG A 179 -2.41 -7.84 -13.14
N LEU A 180 -3.15 -7.29 -12.17
CA LEU A 180 -2.87 -7.44 -10.74
C LEU A 180 -2.92 -8.92 -10.33
N VAL A 181 -4.00 -9.60 -10.66
CA VAL A 181 -4.22 -11.00 -10.25
C VAL A 181 -3.27 -11.93 -10.97
N ARG A 182 -2.99 -11.70 -12.26
CA ARG A 182 -1.95 -12.41 -13.01
C ARG A 182 -0.59 -12.31 -12.32
N GLY A 183 -0.16 -11.09 -11.97
CA GLY A 183 1.13 -10.88 -11.30
C GLY A 183 1.25 -11.65 -9.99
N ASN A 184 0.20 -11.61 -9.15
CA ASN A 184 0.18 -12.37 -7.90
C ASN A 184 0.13 -13.88 -8.14
N THR A 185 -0.63 -14.35 -9.12
CA THR A 185 -0.76 -15.76 -9.48
C THR A 185 0.58 -16.36 -9.92
N LEU A 186 1.33 -15.62 -10.75
CA LEU A 186 2.67 -16.02 -11.18
C LEU A 186 3.63 -16.21 -10.00
N VAL A 187 3.53 -15.40 -8.95
CA VAL A 187 4.36 -15.55 -7.75
C VAL A 187 3.88 -16.72 -6.88
N LEU A 188 2.57 -16.85 -6.69
CA LEU A 188 2.00 -17.87 -5.80
C LEU A 188 2.16 -19.29 -6.36
N LYS A 189 2.05 -19.48 -7.69
CA LYS A 189 2.10 -20.82 -8.28
C LYS A 189 3.44 -21.54 -8.09
N HIS A 190 4.52 -20.79 -7.85
CA HIS A 190 5.88 -21.31 -7.61
C HIS A 190 6.19 -21.49 -6.12
N GLN A 191 5.20 -21.36 -5.24
CA GLN A 191 5.38 -21.61 -3.82
C GLN A 191 5.39 -23.11 -3.52
N THR A 192 6.24 -23.54 -2.57
CA THR A 192 6.47 -24.95 -2.24
C THR A 192 5.19 -25.70 -1.83
N TYR A 193 4.24 -25.01 -1.20
CA TYR A 193 2.95 -25.62 -0.82
C TYR A 193 2.03 -25.89 -2.02
N ILE A 194 2.15 -25.10 -3.11
CA ILE A 194 1.44 -25.35 -4.37
C ILE A 194 2.09 -26.51 -5.11
N GLU A 195 3.42 -26.54 -5.18
CA GLU A 195 4.16 -27.66 -5.79
C GLU A 195 3.83 -28.98 -5.09
N SER A 196 3.81 -28.97 -3.76
CA SER A 196 3.41 -30.12 -2.95
C SER A 196 1.96 -30.55 -3.22
N ALA A 197 1.03 -29.60 -3.31
CA ALA A 197 -0.38 -29.89 -3.65
C ALA A 197 -0.53 -30.52 -5.05
N ARG A 198 0.29 -30.09 -6.02
CA ARG A 198 0.32 -30.67 -7.36
C ARG A 198 0.90 -32.09 -7.34
N SER A 199 1.97 -32.33 -6.59
CA SER A 199 2.61 -33.65 -6.48
C SER A 199 1.70 -34.72 -5.89
N ILE A 200 0.73 -34.34 -5.04
CA ILE A 200 -0.29 -35.26 -4.49
C ILE A 200 -1.53 -35.41 -5.40
N GLY A 201 -1.50 -34.84 -6.62
CA GLY A 201 -2.56 -35.01 -7.62
C GLY A 201 -3.75 -34.05 -7.48
N ALA A 202 -3.61 -32.92 -6.79
CA ALA A 202 -4.69 -31.92 -6.73
C ALA A 202 -5.00 -31.35 -8.12
N SER A 203 -6.28 -31.25 -8.47
CA SER A 203 -6.70 -30.69 -9.75
C SER A 203 -6.39 -29.20 -9.85
N ASP A 204 -6.16 -28.70 -11.08
CA ASP A 204 -5.90 -27.28 -11.34
C ASP A 204 -6.96 -26.36 -10.75
N TRP A 205 -8.23 -26.75 -10.86
CA TRP A 205 -9.34 -25.98 -10.27
C TRP A 205 -9.24 -25.89 -8.75
N THR A 206 -8.85 -26.99 -8.09
CA THR A 206 -8.62 -27.01 -6.64
C THR A 206 -7.45 -26.09 -6.27
N ILE A 207 -6.34 -26.16 -7.02
CA ILE A 207 -5.19 -25.29 -6.82
C ILE A 207 -5.58 -23.82 -6.98
N LEU A 208 -6.29 -23.49 -8.06
CA LEU A 208 -6.75 -22.14 -8.37
C LEU A 208 -7.68 -21.59 -7.29
N MET A 209 -8.79 -22.28 -6.99
CA MET A 209 -9.84 -21.73 -6.12
C MET A 209 -9.52 -21.86 -4.63
N ARG A 210 -8.77 -22.89 -4.22
CA ARG A 210 -8.53 -23.17 -2.79
C ARG A 210 -7.16 -22.73 -2.30
N HIS A 211 -6.20 -22.52 -3.19
CA HIS A 211 -4.83 -22.20 -2.80
C HIS A 211 -4.32 -20.88 -3.40
N ILE A 212 -4.59 -20.59 -4.67
CA ILE A 212 -4.12 -19.36 -5.32
C ILE A 212 -5.05 -18.19 -5.06
N LEU A 213 -6.35 -18.30 -5.39
CA LEU A 213 -7.32 -17.22 -5.24
C LEU A 213 -7.37 -16.68 -3.79
N PRO A 214 -7.42 -17.52 -2.72
CA PRO A 214 -7.39 -17.01 -1.36
C PRO A 214 -6.09 -16.23 -1.04
N GLY A 215 -4.97 -16.59 -1.67
CA GLY A 215 -3.71 -15.86 -1.57
C GLY A 215 -3.68 -14.53 -2.33
N THR A 216 -4.57 -14.34 -3.31
CA THR A 216 -4.70 -13.08 -4.07
C THR A 216 -5.83 -12.17 -3.56
N VAL A 217 -6.71 -12.64 -2.65
CA VAL A 217 -7.81 -11.82 -2.11
C VAL A 217 -7.31 -10.54 -1.44
N SER A 218 -6.24 -10.59 -0.64
CA SER A 218 -5.72 -9.40 0.05
C SER A 218 -5.35 -8.26 -0.91
N PRO A 219 -4.49 -8.47 -1.93
CA PRO A 219 -4.21 -7.41 -2.90
C PRO A 219 -5.43 -7.02 -3.75
N ILE A 220 -6.35 -7.95 -4.04
CA ILE A 220 -7.60 -7.63 -4.75
C ILE A 220 -8.46 -6.67 -3.93
N VAL A 221 -8.68 -6.93 -2.64
CA VAL A 221 -9.53 -6.10 -1.76
C VAL A 221 -8.95 -4.70 -1.60
N VAL A 222 -7.63 -4.60 -1.39
CA VAL A 222 -6.94 -3.30 -1.30
C VAL A 222 -7.15 -2.50 -2.58
N TYR A 223 -6.89 -3.13 -3.73
CA TYR A 223 -7.01 -2.46 -5.02
C TYR A 223 -8.46 -2.10 -5.36
N PHE A 224 -9.40 -2.97 -4.99
CA PHE A 224 -10.83 -2.77 -5.16
C PHE A 224 -11.27 -1.48 -4.47
N THR A 225 -10.94 -1.30 -3.19
CA THR A 225 -11.36 -0.12 -2.43
C THR A 225 -10.84 1.18 -3.05
N MET A 226 -9.56 1.20 -3.47
CA MET A 226 -8.98 2.37 -4.16
C MET A 226 -9.66 2.62 -5.52
N ARG A 227 -9.96 1.54 -6.25
CA ARG A 227 -10.57 1.61 -7.59
C ARG A 227 -12.01 2.14 -7.54
N VAL A 228 -12.77 1.88 -6.47
CA VAL A 228 -14.12 2.44 -6.28
C VAL A 228 -14.09 3.96 -6.35
N GLY A 229 -13.14 4.62 -5.67
CA GLY A 229 -13.00 6.08 -5.72
C GLY A 229 -12.79 6.60 -7.16
N THR A 230 -11.86 6.02 -7.91
CA THR A 230 -11.63 6.42 -9.33
C THR A 230 -12.86 6.15 -10.20
N SER A 231 -13.59 5.06 -9.93
CA SER A 231 -14.78 4.70 -10.67
C SER A 231 -15.94 5.66 -10.42
N ILE A 232 -16.12 6.16 -9.20
CA ILE A 232 -17.11 7.20 -8.87
C ILE A 232 -16.79 8.47 -9.66
N ILE A 233 -15.53 8.93 -9.68
CA ILE A 233 -15.13 10.10 -10.47
C ILE A 233 -15.43 9.89 -11.95
N THR A 234 -15.08 8.71 -12.49
CA THR A 234 -15.28 8.43 -13.91
C THR A 234 -16.76 8.41 -14.27
N ALA A 235 -17.60 7.77 -13.44
CA ALA A 235 -19.05 7.75 -13.64
C ALA A 235 -19.64 9.16 -13.56
N ALA A 236 -19.27 9.93 -12.54
CA ALA A 236 -19.71 11.32 -12.38
C ALA A 236 -19.24 12.21 -13.55
N SER A 237 -18.04 11.98 -14.10
CA SER A 237 -17.54 12.70 -15.27
C SER A 237 -18.35 12.38 -16.53
N LEU A 238 -18.76 11.12 -16.72
CA LEU A 238 -19.62 10.73 -17.85
C LEU A 238 -21.04 11.31 -17.69
N SER A 239 -21.61 11.28 -16.49
CA SER A 239 -22.88 11.97 -16.19
C SER A 239 -22.77 13.47 -16.39
N PHE A 240 -21.65 14.09 -15.99
CA PHE A 240 -21.37 15.50 -16.22
C PHE A 240 -21.32 15.84 -17.72
N LEU A 241 -20.92 14.90 -18.58
CA LEU A 241 -20.98 15.05 -20.03
C LEU A 241 -22.37 14.75 -20.63
N GLY A 242 -23.37 14.40 -19.81
CA GLY A 242 -24.73 14.09 -20.23
C GLY A 242 -24.95 12.63 -20.65
N LEU A 243 -23.95 11.77 -20.47
CA LEU A 243 -23.97 10.37 -20.89
C LEU A 243 -24.53 9.41 -19.82
N GLY A 244 -24.67 9.88 -18.58
CA GLY A 244 -25.09 9.09 -17.42
C GLY A 244 -26.56 9.23 -17.06
N ALA A 245 -26.82 9.46 -15.78
CA ALA A 245 -28.17 9.64 -15.25
C ALA A 245 -28.89 10.79 -15.97
N GLN A 246 -30.17 10.58 -16.29
CA GLN A 246 -31.00 11.57 -16.96
C GLN A 246 -31.94 12.23 -15.94
N PRO A 247 -32.22 13.55 -16.07
CA PRO A 247 -33.21 14.23 -15.24
C PRO A 247 -34.57 13.50 -15.27
N PRO A 248 -35.31 13.43 -14.15
CA PRO A 248 -35.08 14.14 -12.88
C PRO A 248 -34.13 13.43 -11.90
N THR A 249 -33.59 12.26 -12.24
CA THR A 249 -32.79 11.39 -11.34
C THR A 249 -31.66 12.17 -10.64
N PRO A 250 -31.59 12.18 -9.30
CA PRO A 250 -30.51 12.85 -8.58
C PRO A 250 -29.25 11.96 -8.60
N GLU A 251 -28.24 12.39 -9.34
CA GLU A 251 -26.90 11.77 -9.38
C GLU A 251 -25.87 12.90 -9.38
N TRP A 252 -24.81 12.79 -8.58
CA TRP A 252 -23.91 13.91 -8.34
C TRP A 252 -23.26 14.48 -9.61
N GLY A 253 -22.86 13.63 -10.57
CA GLY A 253 -22.33 14.09 -11.85
C GLY A 253 -23.36 14.77 -12.74
N ALA A 254 -24.59 14.25 -12.77
CA ALA A 254 -25.70 14.87 -13.51
C ALA A 254 -26.10 16.23 -12.89
N MET A 255 -26.09 16.35 -11.56
CA MET A 255 -26.31 17.62 -10.88
C MET A 255 -25.25 18.66 -11.27
N LEU A 256 -23.99 18.25 -11.43
CA LEU A 256 -22.93 19.14 -11.91
C LEU A 256 -23.12 19.54 -13.37
N ASN A 257 -23.70 18.67 -14.22
CA ASN A 257 -24.03 19.02 -15.61
C ASN A 257 -25.01 20.19 -15.64
N GLU A 258 -26.08 20.09 -14.85
CA GLU A 258 -27.14 21.09 -14.71
C GLU A 258 -26.58 22.40 -14.12
N ALA A 259 -25.71 22.30 -13.10
CA ALA A 259 -25.10 23.46 -12.44
C ALA A 259 -24.22 24.32 -13.36
N ARG A 260 -23.77 23.83 -14.52
CA ARG A 260 -22.86 24.57 -15.42
C ARG A 260 -23.43 25.92 -15.88
N ALA A 261 -24.74 26.00 -16.13
CA ALA A 261 -25.38 27.21 -16.63
C ALA A 261 -25.43 28.30 -15.55
N ASP A 262 -25.60 27.89 -14.29
CA ASP A 262 -25.89 28.80 -13.18
C ASP A 262 -24.71 29.01 -12.23
N MET A 263 -23.59 28.29 -12.41
CA MET A 263 -22.45 28.27 -11.46
C MET A 263 -21.87 29.66 -11.14
N VAL A 264 -21.96 30.62 -12.08
CA VAL A 264 -21.48 31.99 -11.86
C VAL A 264 -22.41 32.78 -10.94
N ILE A 265 -23.71 32.53 -11.01
CA ILE A 265 -24.75 33.26 -10.27
C ILE A 265 -25.06 32.55 -8.93
N ALA A 266 -25.11 31.22 -8.96
CA ALA A 266 -25.48 30.34 -7.85
C ALA A 266 -24.40 29.27 -7.63
N PRO A 267 -23.20 29.62 -7.12
CA PRO A 267 -22.09 28.67 -7.03
C PRO A 267 -22.37 27.47 -6.12
N HIS A 268 -23.30 27.60 -5.17
CA HIS A 268 -23.69 26.50 -4.27
C HIS A 268 -24.23 25.28 -5.03
N VAL A 269 -24.88 25.47 -6.18
CA VAL A 269 -25.42 24.37 -7.01
C VAL A 269 -24.33 23.40 -7.49
N ALA A 270 -23.09 23.89 -7.67
CA ALA A 270 -21.94 23.07 -8.07
C ALA A 270 -21.09 22.61 -6.87
N ILE A 271 -20.97 23.45 -5.83
CA ILE A 271 -20.09 23.19 -4.68
C ILE A 271 -20.52 21.93 -3.92
N PHE A 272 -21.80 21.78 -3.57
CA PHE A 272 -22.25 20.68 -2.72
C PHE A 272 -22.15 19.29 -3.38
N PRO A 273 -22.60 19.08 -4.64
CA PRO A 273 -22.38 17.81 -5.33
C PRO A 273 -20.89 17.51 -5.54
N SER A 274 -20.06 18.52 -5.83
CA SER A 274 -18.61 18.36 -5.96
C SER A 274 -17.96 17.92 -4.64
N LEU A 275 -18.39 18.51 -3.52
CA LEU A 275 -17.89 18.16 -2.20
C LEU A 275 -18.27 16.73 -1.82
N ALA A 276 -19.49 16.29 -2.16
CA ALA A 276 -19.94 14.91 -1.95
C ALA A 276 -19.06 13.91 -2.72
N ILE A 277 -18.76 14.18 -4.00
CA ILE A 277 -17.81 13.37 -4.79
C ILE A 277 -16.42 13.37 -4.14
N PHE A 278 -15.88 14.56 -3.83
CA PHE A 278 -14.54 14.71 -3.27
C PHE A 278 -14.35 13.94 -1.96
N LEU A 279 -15.24 14.14 -0.98
CA LEU A 279 -15.16 13.49 0.32
C LEU A 279 -15.31 11.96 0.20
N THR A 280 -16.22 11.50 -0.68
CA THR A 280 -16.43 10.08 -0.93
C THR A 280 -15.17 9.44 -1.51
N VAL A 281 -14.59 10.05 -2.55
CA VAL A 281 -13.37 9.55 -3.20
C VAL A 281 -12.19 9.56 -2.23
N LEU A 282 -12.04 10.63 -1.46
CA LEU A 282 -10.99 10.74 -0.45
C LEU A 282 -11.12 9.61 0.59
N ALA A 283 -12.33 9.37 1.09
CA ALA A 283 -12.58 8.32 2.06
C ALA A 283 -12.28 6.91 1.51
N PHE A 284 -12.68 6.59 0.28
CA PHE A 284 -12.32 5.30 -0.34
C PHE A 284 -10.81 5.14 -0.55
N ASN A 285 -10.09 6.20 -0.94
CA ASN A 285 -8.63 6.12 -1.09
C ASN A 285 -7.94 5.91 0.27
N LEU A 286 -8.28 6.72 1.29
CA LEU A 286 -7.72 6.60 2.63
C LEU A 286 -8.04 5.24 3.28
N LEU A 287 -9.25 4.72 3.07
CA LEU A 287 -9.62 3.38 3.52
C LEU A 287 -8.80 2.31 2.79
N GLY A 288 -8.58 2.45 1.48
CA GLY A 288 -7.77 1.53 0.70
C GLY A 288 -6.31 1.47 1.16
N ASP A 289 -5.71 2.62 1.45
CA ASP A 289 -4.36 2.71 2.00
C ASP A 289 -4.27 2.04 3.38
N GLY A 290 -5.24 2.28 4.26
CA GLY A 290 -5.21 1.63 5.57
C GLY A 290 -5.47 0.11 5.53
N LEU A 291 -6.32 -0.34 4.61
CA LEU A 291 -6.48 -1.77 4.33
C LEU A 291 -5.18 -2.38 3.81
N ARG A 292 -4.45 -1.68 2.94
CA ARG A 292 -3.14 -2.11 2.43
C ARG A 292 -2.16 -2.32 3.56
N ASP A 293 -2.01 -1.33 4.43
CA ASP A 293 -1.04 -1.36 5.52
C ASP A 293 -1.40 -2.43 6.57
N ALA A 294 -2.69 -2.65 6.82
CA ALA A 294 -3.15 -3.70 7.73
C ALA A 294 -2.99 -5.12 7.14
N LEU A 295 -3.11 -5.27 5.82
CA LEU A 295 -3.00 -6.55 5.12
C LEU A 295 -1.58 -6.87 4.63
N ASP A 296 -0.65 -5.92 4.62
CA ASP A 296 0.74 -6.17 4.19
C ASP A 296 1.54 -6.92 5.29
N PRO A 297 1.92 -8.20 5.06
CA PRO A 297 2.68 -8.97 6.04
C PRO A 297 4.12 -8.46 6.20
N LYS A 298 4.64 -7.64 5.27
CA LYS A 298 6.02 -7.13 5.31
C LYS A 298 6.19 -5.94 6.25
N THR A 299 5.11 -5.32 6.68
CA THR A 299 5.10 -4.31 7.74
C THR A 299 5.24 -5.00 9.11
N LYS A 300 6.35 -5.73 9.30
CA LYS A 300 6.85 -5.92 10.66
C LYS A 300 7.34 -4.54 11.08
N GLU A 301 6.60 -3.89 11.99
CA GLU A 301 7.04 -2.70 12.71
C GLU A 301 8.40 -3.03 13.37
N MET A 302 9.50 -2.81 12.65
CA MET A 302 10.76 -2.54 13.31
C MET A 302 10.56 -1.15 13.92
N LYS A 303 10.70 -1.03 15.23
CA LYS A 303 10.70 0.28 15.88
C LYS A 303 11.67 1.20 15.13
N PRO A 304 11.30 2.46 14.85
CA PRO A 304 12.25 3.41 14.26
C PRO A 304 13.49 3.47 15.16
N PHE A 305 14.69 3.46 14.53
CA PHE A 305 15.95 3.55 15.26
C PHE A 305 15.96 4.85 16.07
N ASP A 306 16.07 4.72 17.38
CA ASP A 306 16.09 5.85 18.31
C ASP A 306 17.41 6.61 18.17
N TYR A 307 17.37 7.82 17.62
CA TYR A 307 18.56 8.68 17.49
C TYR A 307 18.80 9.54 18.73
N ASP A 308 17.83 9.62 19.65
CA ASP A 308 17.89 10.45 20.85
C ASP A 308 18.53 9.71 22.04
N GLN A 309 18.79 8.41 21.88
CA GLN A 309 19.53 7.60 22.85
C GLN A 309 20.98 8.09 23.00
N ASP A 310 21.49 8.11 24.23
CA ASP A 310 22.88 8.49 24.51
C ASP A 310 23.84 7.34 24.14
N PHE A 311 24.23 7.28 22.87
CA PHE A 311 25.18 6.29 22.38
C PHE A 311 26.64 6.54 22.80
N SER A 312 26.94 7.72 23.37
CA SER A 312 28.30 8.14 23.69
C SER A 312 28.78 7.67 25.06
N THR A 313 27.85 7.55 26.02
CA THR A 313 28.16 7.16 27.40
C THR A 313 27.87 5.68 27.66
N ILE A 314 26.95 5.07 26.88
CA ILE A 314 26.54 3.67 27.07
C ILE A 314 27.56 2.73 26.44
N ASP A 315 28.11 1.82 27.26
CA ASP A 315 28.88 0.67 26.77
C ASP A 315 27.90 -0.46 26.39
N PHE A 316 27.65 -0.61 25.08
CA PHE A 316 26.72 -1.61 24.56
C PHE A 316 27.21 -3.06 24.68
N ARG A 317 28.46 -3.30 25.11
CA ARG A 317 28.90 -4.64 25.53
C ARG A 317 28.27 -5.07 26.84
N GLN A 318 28.10 -4.12 27.75
CA GLN A 318 27.53 -4.35 29.08
C GLN A 318 26.01 -4.24 29.05
N HIS A 319 25.48 -3.44 28.12
CA HIS A 319 24.04 -3.20 27.93
C HIS A 319 23.53 -3.59 26.53
N PRO A 320 23.66 -4.86 26.12
CA PRO A 320 23.17 -5.31 24.81
C PRO A 320 21.64 -5.17 24.68
N GLU A 321 20.90 -5.17 25.79
CA GLU A 321 19.45 -4.96 25.83
C GLU A 321 19.02 -3.57 25.32
N LEU A 322 19.91 -2.58 25.40
CA LEU A 322 19.66 -1.23 24.92
C LEU A 322 19.96 -1.08 23.42
N TYR A 323 20.57 -2.08 22.79
CA TYR A 323 20.92 -2.04 21.38
C TYR A 323 19.75 -2.46 20.47
N GLN A 324 19.31 -1.54 19.61
CA GLN A 324 18.30 -1.80 18.59
C GLN A 324 18.91 -2.04 17.20
N VAL A 325 18.48 -3.12 16.54
CA VAL A 325 19.00 -3.48 15.20
C VAL A 325 18.40 -2.56 14.13
N GLY A 326 19.07 -1.44 13.86
CA GLY A 326 18.69 -0.48 12.83
C GLY A 326 18.70 -1.04 11.39
N ARG A 327 17.94 -0.40 10.48
CA ARG A 327 17.86 -0.79 9.06
C ARG A 327 19.09 -0.30 8.31
N GLY A 328 19.75 -1.21 7.57
CA GLY A 328 20.92 -0.87 6.78
C GLY A 328 22.08 -0.41 7.67
N GLU A 329 22.47 0.87 7.55
CA GLU A 329 23.62 1.48 8.25
C GLU A 329 23.21 2.35 9.46
N GLN A 330 21.93 2.34 9.84
CA GLN A 330 21.45 3.11 10.98
C GLN A 330 22.21 2.73 12.27
N GLY A 331 22.66 3.75 13.01
CA GLY A 331 23.42 3.62 14.25
C GLY A 331 24.91 3.32 14.10
N VAL A 332 25.41 2.99 12.90
CA VAL A 332 26.78 2.44 12.73
C VAL A 332 27.91 3.37 13.20
N LEU A 333 27.69 4.69 13.19
CA LEU A 333 28.66 5.69 13.65
C LEU A 333 28.36 6.25 15.04
N MET A 334 27.43 5.65 15.77
CA MET A 334 26.95 6.13 17.08
C MET A 334 27.33 5.17 18.19
N VAL A 335 27.17 3.85 17.98
CA VAL A 335 27.31 2.82 19.02
C VAL A 335 28.77 2.62 19.46
N GLU A 336 29.12 3.11 20.65
CA GLU A 336 30.40 2.84 21.32
C GLU A 336 30.36 1.53 22.14
N PRO A 337 31.50 0.86 22.38
CA PRO A 337 32.86 1.16 21.92
C PRO A 337 33.16 0.69 20.48
N TYR A 338 32.21 0.02 19.82
CA TYR A 338 32.42 -0.65 18.53
C TYR A 338 32.78 0.32 17.40
N LYS A 339 32.15 1.50 17.37
CA LYS A 339 32.54 2.56 16.44
C LYS A 339 34.01 2.93 16.63
N GLY A 340 34.46 3.17 17.86
CA GLY A 340 35.87 3.47 18.17
C GLY A 340 36.85 2.38 17.72
N GLU A 341 36.44 1.11 17.79
CA GLU A 341 37.28 -0.03 17.40
C GLU A 341 37.31 -0.28 15.88
N ILE A 342 36.17 -0.17 15.21
CA ILE A 342 36.03 -0.59 13.81
C ILE A 342 36.35 0.58 12.85
N LEU A 343 35.96 1.81 13.20
CA LEU A 343 36.12 3.00 12.35
C LEU A 343 37.57 3.28 11.92
N PRO A 344 38.62 3.11 12.76
CA PRO A 344 40.01 3.32 12.35
C PRO A 344 40.47 2.43 11.19
N HIS A 345 39.88 1.23 11.08
CA HIS A 345 40.17 0.27 10.03
C HIS A 345 39.34 0.49 8.75
N TRP A 346 38.32 1.34 8.79
CA TRP A 346 37.38 1.52 7.69
C TRP A 346 37.90 2.53 6.64
N ARG A 347 38.40 2.01 5.50
CA ARG A 347 39.00 2.81 4.42
C ARG A 347 38.67 2.19 3.05
N PHE A 348 38.45 3.02 2.03
CA PHE A 348 38.08 2.57 0.68
C PHE A 348 38.65 3.49 -0.40
N ARG A 349 39.88 4.00 -0.20
CA ARG A 349 40.48 4.96 -1.13
C ARG A 349 40.77 4.31 -2.49
N THR A 350 41.44 3.17 -2.46
CA THR A 350 41.85 2.35 -3.61
C THR A 350 41.41 0.90 -3.36
N VAL A 351 41.52 0.04 -4.37
CA VAL A 351 41.15 -1.40 -4.23
C VAL A 351 41.97 -2.11 -3.16
N PRO A 352 43.32 -2.02 -3.11
CA PRO A 352 44.10 -2.69 -2.07
C PRO A 352 43.76 -2.22 -0.65
N ILE A 353 43.47 -0.93 -0.49
CA ILE A 353 43.06 -0.37 0.80
C ILE A 353 41.67 -0.89 1.21
N ALA A 354 40.75 -1.07 0.25
CA ALA A 354 39.43 -1.62 0.50
C ALA A 354 39.49 -3.11 0.89
N GLU A 355 40.40 -3.88 0.27
CA GLU A 355 40.66 -5.29 0.63
C GLU A 355 41.20 -5.38 2.06
N GLU A 356 42.26 -4.66 2.38
CA GLU A 356 42.85 -4.64 3.73
C GLU A 356 41.82 -4.19 4.78
N SER A 357 41.01 -3.17 4.45
CA SER A 357 39.95 -2.68 5.32
C SER A 357 38.88 -3.74 5.57
N ALA A 358 38.38 -4.38 4.51
CA ALA A 358 37.35 -5.40 4.63
C ALA A 358 37.86 -6.62 5.40
N GLU A 359 39.10 -7.06 5.18
CA GLU A 359 39.73 -8.16 5.91
C GLU A 359 39.85 -7.88 7.41
N LYS A 360 40.31 -6.69 7.79
CA LYS A 360 40.41 -6.30 9.21
C LYS A 360 39.04 -6.24 9.89
N ILE A 361 38.03 -5.70 9.22
CA ILE A 361 36.66 -5.64 9.76
C ILE A 361 36.06 -7.05 9.86
N MET A 362 36.34 -7.94 8.91
CA MET A 362 35.94 -9.34 8.99
C MET A 362 36.63 -10.09 10.13
N ALA A 363 37.92 -9.80 10.39
CA ALA A 363 38.62 -10.38 11.53
C ALA A 363 37.96 -9.96 12.87
N LEU A 364 37.59 -8.68 13.01
CA LEU A 364 36.82 -8.20 14.16
C LEU A 364 35.45 -8.87 14.27
N PHE A 365 34.74 -9.05 13.16
CA PHE A 365 33.47 -9.78 13.14
C PHE A 365 33.61 -11.21 13.68
N GLU A 366 34.66 -11.93 13.26
CA GLU A 366 34.94 -13.28 13.77
C GLU A 366 35.38 -13.27 15.23
N GLU A 367 36.09 -12.23 15.68
CA GLU A 367 36.44 -12.05 17.09
C GLU A 367 35.20 -11.86 17.96
N TYR A 368 34.29 -10.95 17.57
CA TYR A 368 33.02 -10.74 18.27
C TYR A 368 32.18 -12.02 18.28
N ARG A 369 32.15 -12.77 17.17
CA ARG A 369 31.48 -14.08 17.10
C ARG A 369 32.00 -15.06 18.15
N ARG A 370 33.33 -15.15 18.32
CA ARG A 370 33.97 -16.02 19.32
C ARG A 370 33.67 -15.59 20.75
N LYS A 371 33.49 -14.28 20.99
CA LYS A 371 33.14 -13.71 22.29
C LYS A 371 31.62 -13.73 22.60
N ASP A 372 30.82 -14.28 21.69
CA ASP A 372 29.35 -14.23 21.75
C ASP A 372 28.76 -12.81 21.81
N ASP A 373 29.45 -11.86 21.19
CA ASP A 373 29.07 -10.45 21.15
C ASP A 373 28.28 -10.14 19.87
N PHE A 374 26.95 -10.22 19.95
CA PHE A 374 26.08 -9.93 18.82
C PHE A 374 26.15 -8.47 18.36
N VAL A 375 26.24 -7.50 19.27
CA VAL A 375 26.23 -6.07 18.93
C VAL A 375 27.48 -5.73 18.11
N GLY A 376 28.64 -6.25 18.51
CA GLY A 376 29.89 -6.13 17.77
C GLY A 376 29.83 -6.79 16.39
N MET A 377 29.25 -7.99 16.29
CA MET A 377 29.01 -8.66 15.01
C MET A 377 28.14 -7.79 14.08
N ASP A 378 27.05 -7.23 14.60
CA ASP A 378 26.14 -6.40 13.82
C ASP A 378 26.80 -5.10 13.38
N MET A 379 27.61 -4.47 14.24
CA MET A 379 28.41 -3.29 13.90
C MET A 379 29.42 -3.57 12.79
N ALA A 380 30.25 -4.61 12.93
CA ALA A 380 31.23 -4.96 11.90
C ALA A 380 30.56 -5.23 10.54
N ARG A 381 29.43 -5.95 10.55
CA ARG A 381 28.62 -6.20 9.35
C ARG A 381 28.06 -4.91 8.74
N LYS A 382 27.60 -3.95 9.56
CA LYS A 382 27.14 -2.64 9.10
C LYS A 382 28.27 -1.78 8.53
N PHE A 383 29.48 -1.85 9.09
CA PHE A 383 30.65 -1.17 8.55
C PHE A 383 31.06 -1.70 7.16
N ILE A 384 30.98 -3.02 6.94
CA ILE A 384 31.16 -3.62 5.62
C ILE A 384 30.10 -3.12 4.63
N GLN A 385 28.82 -3.11 5.05
CA GLN A 385 27.74 -2.55 4.23
C GLN A 385 27.97 -1.07 3.88
N MET A 386 28.37 -0.26 4.86
CA MET A 386 28.70 1.15 4.69
C MET A 386 29.88 1.35 3.74
N GLY A 387 30.87 0.45 3.75
CA GLY A 387 31.96 0.43 2.78
C GLY A 387 31.43 0.30 1.35
N TYR A 388 30.53 -0.66 1.11
CA TYR A 388 29.91 -0.84 -0.20
C TYR A 388 29.10 0.38 -0.66
N THR A 389 28.17 0.87 0.17
CA THR A 389 27.25 1.94 -0.23
C THR A 389 27.97 3.27 -0.41
N ARG A 390 28.94 3.60 0.46
CA ARG A 390 29.73 4.82 0.33
C ARG A 390 30.67 4.73 -0.87
N ALA A 391 31.43 3.64 -1.04
CA ALA A 391 32.29 3.48 -2.23
C ALA A 391 31.47 3.59 -3.52
N ARG A 392 30.28 2.98 -3.58
CA ARG A 392 29.36 3.08 -4.72
C ARG A 392 28.80 4.49 -4.93
N ARG A 393 28.57 5.25 -3.86
CA ARG A 393 28.12 6.64 -3.97
C ARG A 393 29.23 7.53 -4.53
N TYR A 394 30.47 7.35 -4.06
CA TYR A 394 31.64 8.06 -4.57
C TYR A 394 32.03 7.61 -5.98
N SER A 395 31.64 6.41 -6.43
CA SER A 395 31.81 5.99 -7.83
C SER A 395 30.84 6.67 -8.78
N ASN A 396 29.71 7.18 -8.29
CA ASN A 396 28.67 7.79 -9.12
C ASN A 396 28.68 9.32 -9.07
N HIS A 397 29.08 9.91 -7.94
CA HIS A 397 29.10 11.36 -7.74
C HIS A 397 30.46 11.79 -7.16
N LYS A 398 31.12 12.74 -7.82
CA LYS A 398 32.39 13.31 -7.37
C LYS A 398 32.15 14.05 -6.04
N GLY A 399 32.74 13.54 -4.95
CA GLY A 399 32.53 14.06 -3.60
C GLY A 399 31.44 13.35 -2.77
N GLY A 400 30.76 12.34 -3.32
CA GLY A 400 29.85 11.47 -2.56
C GLY A 400 28.52 12.12 -2.13
N ARG A 401 28.21 13.32 -2.61
CA ARG A 401 26.89 13.96 -2.45
C ARG A 401 26.08 13.81 -3.73
N LYS A 402 24.80 13.48 -3.59
CA LYS A 402 23.88 13.34 -4.74
C LYS A 402 23.26 14.69 -5.13
N TYR A 403 23.07 15.57 -4.16
CA TYR A 403 22.48 16.89 -4.34
C TYR A 403 23.44 17.96 -3.85
N ASP A 404 23.38 19.15 -4.46
CA ASP A 404 24.02 20.35 -3.92
C ASP A 404 23.20 20.95 -2.74
N ALA A 405 23.65 22.08 -2.22
CA ALA A 405 23.00 22.76 -1.10
C ALA A 405 21.59 23.27 -1.44
N ASP A 406 21.32 23.47 -2.73
CA ASP A 406 20.04 23.98 -3.27
C ASP A 406 19.10 22.85 -3.72
N GLY A 407 19.48 21.58 -3.48
CA GLY A 407 18.65 20.41 -3.77
C GLY A 407 18.69 19.91 -5.22
N LYS A 408 19.60 20.43 -6.05
CA LYS A 408 19.75 20.01 -7.46
C LYS A 408 20.67 18.79 -7.56
N GLU A 409 20.30 17.80 -8.40
CA GLU A 409 21.09 16.58 -8.57
C GLU A 409 22.43 16.89 -9.27
N LEU A 410 23.53 16.47 -8.63
CA LEU A 410 24.88 16.65 -9.16
C LEU A 410 25.15 15.68 -10.32
N PRO A 411 25.95 16.09 -11.33
CA PRO A 411 26.24 15.27 -12.49
C PRO A 411 26.87 13.93 -12.09
N ARG A 412 26.46 12.87 -12.79
CA ARG A 412 27.01 11.53 -12.60
C ARG A 412 28.34 11.40 -13.33
N GLY A 413 29.37 10.96 -12.62
CA GLY A 413 30.67 10.60 -13.19
C GLY A 413 31.07 9.23 -12.68
N VAL A 414 31.39 8.30 -13.57
CA VAL A 414 31.80 6.94 -13.19
C VAL A 414 33.27 6.95 -12.82
N ASN A 415 33.57 6.69 -11.55
CA ASN A 415 34.94 6.40 -11.11
C ASN A 415 35.10 4.89 -10.97
N GLU A 416 35.83 4.29 -11.90
CA GLU A 416 36.02 2.83 -11.99
C GLU A 416 36.77 2.26 -10.79
N GLU A 417 37.77 2.99 -10.27
CA GLU A 417 38.54 2.56 -9.09
C GLU A 417 37.64 2.48 -7.84
N LYS A 418 36.74 3.46 -7.66
CA LYS A 418 35.73 3.43 -6.59
C LYS A 418 34.68 2.35 -6.79
N ALA A 419 34.30 2.09 -8.04
CA ALA A 419 33.38 1.00 -8.36
C ALA A 419 33.99 -0.36 -8.04
N ALA A 420 35.28 -0.55 -8.33
CA ALA A 420 36.04 -1.76 -7.98
C ALA A 420 36.18 -1.91 -6.46
N ALA A 421 36.52 -0.84 -5.73
CA ALA A 421 36.55 -0.86 -4.27
C ALA A 421 35.17 -1.20 -3.66
N ALA A 422 34.07 -0.72 -4.25
CA ALA A 422 32.73 -1.10 -3.83
C ALA A 422 32.45 -2.60 -4.06
N ALA A 423 32.95 -3.18 -5.16
CA ALA A 423 32.78 -4.60 -5.45
C ALA A 423 33.45 -5.49 -4.39
N VAL A 424 34.61 -5.09 -3.86
CA VAL A 424 35.29 -5.78 -2.75
C VAL A 424 34.38 -5.85 -1.52
N PHE A 425 33.91 -4.71 -1.02
CA PHE A 425 32.99 -4.68 0.13
C PHE A 425 31.68 -5.44 -0.13
N LYS A 426 31.17 -5.40 -1.38
CA LYS A 426 29.98 -6.16 -1.75
C LYS A 426 30.17 -7.66 -1.59
N GLY A 427 31.32 -8.20 -2.01
CA GLY A 427 31.62 -9.63 -1.87
C GLY A 427 31.62 -10.08 -0.40
N TYR A 428 32.22 -9.30 0.49
CA TYR A 428 32.17 -9.57 1.94
C TYR A 428 30.77 -9.38 2.52
N TRP A 429 30.04 -8.35 2.07
CA TRP A 429 28.68 -8.09 2.52
C TRP A 429 27.71 -9.22 2.14
N ASP A 430 27.84 -9.75 0.93
CA ASP A 430 27.01 -10.86 0.44
C ASP A 430 27.26 -12.13 1.27
N LYS A 431 28.53 -12.42 1.65
CA LYS A 431 28.87 -13.50 2.59
C LYS A 431 28.19 -13.31 3.95
N LEU A 432 28.36 -12.13 4.56
CA LEU A 432 27.76 -11.81 5.86
C LEU A 432 26.22 -11.82 5.84
N ARG A 433 25.62 -11.51 4.69
CA ARG A 433 24.16 -11.55 4.50
C ARG A 433 23.61 -12.97 4.43
N ALA A 434 24.42 -13.91 3.93
CA ALA A 434 24.11 -15.33 3.88
C ALA A 434 24.53 -16.10 5.14
N ASP A 435 25.19 -15.44 6.09
CA ASP A 435 25.71 -16.07 7.30
C ASP A 435 24.58 -16.53 8.25
N GLU A 436 24.38 -17.84 8.34
CA GLU A 436 23.28 -18.43 9.10
C GLU A 436 23.38 -18.18 10.61
N ASP A 437 24.60 -18.17 11.16
CA ASP A 437 24.83 -17.93 12.59
C ASP A 437 24.46 -16.49 12.98
N TYR A 438 24.92 -15.50 12.20
CA TYR A 438 24.54 -14.11 12.39
C TYR A 438 23.02 -13.92 12.25
N LEU A 439 22.39 -14.51 11.24
CA LEU A 439 20.93 -14.40 11.04
C LEU A 439 20.15 -15.00 12.22
N ARG A 440 20.62 -16.13 12.75
CA ARG A 440 20.06 -16.76 13.94
C ARG A 440 20.21 -15.88 15.18
N ARG A 441 21.40 -15.35 15.46
CA ARG A 441 21.67 -14.47 16.62
C ARG A 441 20.92 -13.15 16.51
N LYS A 442 20.84 -12.55 15.32
CA LYS A 442 20.01 -11.38 15.05
C LYS A 442 18.55 -11.63 15.39
N LYS A 443 18.00 -12.76 14.95
CA LYS A 443 16.62 -13.12 15.25
C LYS A 443 16.41 -13.34 16.75
N ALA A 444 17.36 -13.95 17.44
CA ALA A 444 17.31 -14.14 18.89
C ALA A 444 17.35 -12.79 19.64
N HIS A 445 18.28 -11.91 19.29
CA HIS A 445 18.39 -10.56 19.88
C HIS A 445 17.11 -9.75 19.67
N GLN A 446 16.55 -9.76 18.45
CA GLN A 446 15.29 -9.09 18.15
C GLN A 446 14.08 -9.69 18.87
N GLN A 447 14.11 -11.00 19.15
CA GLN A 447 13.06 -11.65 19.94
C GLN A 447 13.17 -11.31 21.42
N GLN A 448 14.39 -11.13 21.93
CA GLN A 448 14.66 -10.90 23.35
C GLN A 448 14.49 -9.44 23.75
N TYR A 449 14.92 -8.49 22.91
CA TYR A 449 15.01 -7.06 23.26
C TYR A 449 14.14 -6.14 22.39
N GLY A 450 13.53 -6.67 21.32
CA GLY A 450 12.60 -5.94 20.43
C GLY A 450 13.26 -5.41 19.17
#